data_AF-A0A453KLF2-F1
#
_entry.id   AF-A0A453KLF2-F1
#
_cell.length_a   1.000
_cell.length_b   1.000
_cell.length_c   1.000
_cell.angle_alpha   90.00
_cell.angle_beta   90.00
_cell.angle_gamma   90.00
#
_symmetry.space_group_name_H-M   'P 1'
#
loop_
_entity.id
_entity.type
_entity.pdbx_description
1 polymer ?
#
loop_
_entity_poly.entity_id
_entity_poly.type
_entity_poly.pdbx_seq_one_letter_code
_entity_poly.pdbx_strand_id
1 'polypeptide(L)'
;MNKTGRLALVKSVLSAILIHQLLALVPPKKILKQLEKIQRGFLWAGRADAHGGHCHVNWRRVCRPLDYGGLGVRDLERTGLSLRLRWLWLARTDTERAWQGLDLQFTSEEHAPFYASTTMAIGDGRTALFWEDRWLGGQSVRALAPMLFQCIPKHRRK
;
A
#
# COMPACT_ATOMS: atom_id res chain seq x y z
N MET A 1 -7.12 30.88 9.86
CA MET A 1 -6.94 29.53 10.46
C MET A 1 -5.48 29.30 10.80
N ASN A 2 -5.17 28.84 12.02
CA ASN A 2 -3.80 28.60 12.48
C ASN A 2 -3.22 27.29 11.91
N LYS A 3 -1.89 27.08 12.03
CA LYS A 3 -1.19 25.91 11.47
C LYS A 3 -1.72 24.59 12.03
N THR A 4 -2.06 24.53 13.32
CA THR A 4 -2.62 23.35 13.98
C THR A 4 -3.99 22.97 13.41
N GLY A 5 -4.88 23.94 13.20
CA GLY A 5 -6.18 23.72 12.58
C GLY A 5 -6.05 23.27 11.11
N ARG A 6 -5.09 23.85 10.37
CA ARG A 6 -4.78 23.38 9.01
C ARG A 6 -4.28 21.94 9.01
N LEU A 7 -3.40 21.57 9.94
CA LEU A 7 -2.92 20.19 10.10
C LEU A 7 -4.08 19.23 10.39
N ALA A 8 -5.00 19.61 11.28
CA ALA A 8 -6.18 18.80 11.57
C ALA A 8 -7.00 18.54 10.30
N LEU A 9 -7.29 19.58 9.51
CA LEU A 9 -8.03 19.45 8.24
C LEU A 9 -7.27 18.69 7.15
N VAL A 10 -5.94 18.79 7.09
CA VAL A 10 -5.14 17.94 6.19
C VAL A 10 -5.38 16.47 6.53
N LYS A 11 -5.34 16.11 7.82
CA LYS A 11 -5.48 14.73 8.28
C LYS A 11 -6.91 14.20 8.17
N SER A 12 -7.92 15.01 8.50
CA SER A 12 -9.32 14.54 8.55
C SER A 12 -10.07 14.71 7.23
N VAL A 13 -9.79 15.77 6.45
CA VAL A 13 -10.55 16.09 5.22
C VAL A 13 -9.74 15.75 3.97
N LEU A 14 -8.58 16.38 3.78
CA LEU A 14 -7.81 16.20 2.54
C LEU A 14 -7.31 14.77 2.41
N SER A 15 -6.80 14.16 3.48
CA SER A 15 -6.42 12.75 3.44
C SER A 15 -7.62 11.83 3.17
N ALA A 16 -8.80 12.08 3.75
CA ALA A 16 -9.99 11.23 3.56
C ALA A 16 -10.44 11.16 2.09
N ILE A 17 -10.53 12.31 1.42
CA ILE A 17 -10.88 12.39 -0.01
C ILE A 17 -9.90 11.56 -0.83
N LEU A 18 -8.60 11.70 -0.56
CA LEU A 18 -7.57 10.99 -1.29
C LEU A 18 -7.56 9.49 -1.03
N ILE A 19 -7.86 9.05 0.19
CA ILE A 19 -7.97 7.62 0.52
C ILE A 19 -9.07 6.96 -0.29
N HIS A 20 -10.22 7.62 -0.43
CA HIS A 20 -11.33 7.07 -1.22
C HIS A 20 -10.90 6.88 -2.69
N GLN A 21 -10.21 7.86 -3.26
CA GLN A 21 -9.69 7.75 -4.63
C GLN A 21 -8.60 6.68 -4.77
N LEU A 22 -7.68 6.58 -3.79
CA LEU A 22 -6.60 5.58 -3.78
C LEU A 22 -7.09 4.15 -3.56
N LEU A 23 -8.28 3.96 -3.00
CA LEU A 23 -8.91 2.64 -2.87
C LEU A 23 -9.36 2.09 -4.24
N ALA A 24 -9.84 2.98 -5.10
CA ALA A 24 -10.44 2.64 -6.40
C ALA A 24 -9.44 2.71 -7.56
N LEU A 25 -8.46 3.60 -7.49
CA LEU A 25 -7.55 3.92 -8.58
C LEU A 25 -6.09 3.75 -8.15
N VAL A 26 -5.21 3.52 -9.14
CA VAL A 26 -3.76 3.58 -8.97
C VAL A 26 -3.25 4.83 -9.71
N PRO A 27 -3.15 5.99 -9.03
CA PRO A 27 -2.74 7.21 -9.69
C PRO A 27 -1.25 7.15 -10.05
N PRO A 28 -0.84 7.68 -11.22
CA PRO A 28 0.57 7.86 -11.54
C PRO A 28 1.28 8.69 -10.46
N LYS A 29 2.56 8.39 -10.22
CA LYS A 29 3.38 9.10 -9.21
C LYS A 29 3.38 10.63 -9.39
N LYS A 30 3.21 11.13 -10.62
CA LYS A 30 3.07 12.56 -10.92
C LYS A 30 1.83 13.17 -10.24
N ILE A 31 0.68 12.48 -10.28
CA ILE A 31 -0.56 12.93 -9.64
C ILE A 31 -0.39 12.95 -8.13
N LEU A 32 0.19 11.90 -7.55
CA LEU A 32 0.48 11.86 -6.10
C LEU A 32 1.32 13.06 -5.66
N LYS A 33 2.38 13.39 -6.41
CA LYS A 33 3.21 14.58 -6.13
C LYS A 33 2.44 15.90 -6.23
N GLN A 34 1.50 16.02 -7.15
CA GLN A 34 0.64 17.20 -7.26
C GLN A 34 -0.32 17.32 -6.08
N LEU A 35 -0.91 16.21 -5.64
CA LEU A 35 -1.77 16.16 -4.45
C LEU A 35 -0.99 16.51 -3.17
N GLU A 36 0.22 15.97 -3.01
CA GLU A 36 1.11 16.35 -1.91
C GLU A 36 1.47 17.84 -1.95
N LYS A 37 1.69 18.42 -3.14
CA LYS A 37 1.93 19.86 -3.28
C LYS A 37 0.75 20.68 -2.73
N ILE A 38 -0.48 20.27 -3.01
CA ILE A 38 -1.69 20.92 -2.49
C ILE A 38 -1.78 20.79 -0.96
N GLN A 39 -1.58 19.57 -0.41
CA GLN A 39 -1.58 19.35 1.03
C GLN A 39 -0.50 20.17 1.75
N ARG A 40 0.70 20.24 1.16
CA ARG A 40 1.83 21.04 1.64
C ARG A 40 1.52 22.52 1.64
N GLY A 41 0.97 23.02 0.53
CA GLY A 41 0.63 24.43 0.40
C GLY A 41 -0.44 24.83 1.40
N PHE A 42 -1.47 24.01 1.54
CA PHE A 42 -2.52 24.27 2.51
C PHE A 42 -1.98 24.25 3.95
N LEU A 43 -1.17 23.24 4.32
CA LEU A 43 -0.61 23.14 5.67
C LEU A 43 0.22 24.37 6.05
N TRP A 44 1.16 24.77 5.19
CA TRP A 44 2.18 25.75 5.54
C TRP A 44 1.80 27.19 5.16
N ALA A 45 1.16 27.40 4.01
CA ALA A 45 0.80 28.72 3.49
C ALA A 45 -0.70 29.01 3.57
N GLY A 46 -1.57 28.01 3.79
CA GLY A 46 -3.02 28.20 3.81
C GLY A 46 -3.63 28.42 2.42
N ARG A 47 -2.91 28.09 1.36
CA ARG A 47 -3.32 28.21 -0.05
C ARG A 47 -2.84 26.98 -0.82
N ALA A 48 -3.51 26.62 -1.92
CA ALA A 48 -3.15 25.43 -2.70
C ALA A 48 -1.73 25.51 -3.27
N ASP A 49 -1.30 26.70 -3.72
CA ASP A 49 0.05 26.91 -4.23
C ASP A 49 1.00 27.44 -3.15
N ALA A 50 2.02 26.63 -2.84
CA ALA A 50 3.16 27.06 -2.05
C ALA A 50 4.48 26.76 -2.77
N HIS A 51 5.36 27.74 -2.78
CA HIS A 51 6.73 27.63 -3.24
C HIS A 51 7.67 27.21 -2.10
N GLY A 52 8.88 26.76 -2.45
CA GLY A 52 9.83 26.12 -1.53
C GLY A 52 10.09 26.88 -0.23
N GLY A 53 10.11 28.21 -0.26
CA GLY A 53 10.33 29.07 0.91
C GLY A 53 9.22 29.04 1.98
N HIS A 54 8.03 28.52 1.66
CA HIS A 54 6.93 28.42 2.64
C HIS A 54 6.93 27.10 3.43
N CYS A 55 7.63 26.06 2.96
CA CYS A 55 7.62 24.74 3.59
C CYS A 55 8.84 24.56 4.50
N HIS A 56 8.67 24.79 5.80
CA HIS A 56 9.79 24.72 6.76
C HIS A 56 10.29 23.30 7.05
N VAL A 57 9.48 22.26 6.79
CA VAL A 57 9.81 20.87 7.14
C VAL A 57 9.70 19.99 5.91
N ASN A 58 10.69 19.09 5.73
CA ASN A 58 10.67 18.07 4.69
C ASN A 58 9.39 17.22 4.79
N TRP A 59 8.68 17.04 3.66
CA TRP A 59 7.38 16.34 3.65
C TRP A 59 7.47 14.90 4.15
N ARG A 60 8.57 14.19 3.85
CA ARG A 60 8.78 12.83 4.36
C ARG A 60 8.87 12.79 5.89
N ARG A 61 9.33 13.86 6.54
CA ARG A 61 9.35 13.99 8.00
C ARG A 61 7.96 14.34 8.54
N VAL A 62 7.22 15.21 7.86
CA VAL A 62 5.81 15.53 8.18
C VAL A 62 4.94 14.28 8.18
N CYS A 63 5.15 13.38 7.22
CA CYS A 63 4.36 12.15 7.10
C CYS A 63 4.74 11.02 8.08
N ARG A 64 5.80 11.19 8.90
CA ARG A 64 6.13 10.19 9.91
C ARG A 64 5.05 10.15 11.00
N PRO A 65 4.85 8.98 11.65
CA PRO A 65 4.04 8.92 12.85
C PRO A 65 4.55 9.89 13.92
N LEU A 66 3.66 10.28 14.84
CA LEU A 66 3.98 11.19 15.94
C LEU A 66 5.11 10.62 16.81
N ASP A 67 5.09 9.32 17.06
CA ASP A 67 6.11 8.59 17.86
C ASP A 67 7.52 8.66 17.25
N TYR A 68 7.61 8.90 15.94
CA TYR A 68 8.87 9.07 15.21
C TYR A 68 9.18 10.53 14.87
N GLY A 69 8.56 11.48 15.59
CA GLY A 69 8.80 12.92 15.48
C GLY A 69 8.23 13.56 14.20
N GLY A 70 7.20 12.96 13.61
CA GLY A 70 6.43 13.53 12.50
C GLY A 70 5.12 14.19 12.94
N LEU A 71 4.32 14.63 11.97
CA LEU A 71 3.00 15.24 12.22
C LEU A 71 1.84 14.27 11.99
N GLY A 72 2.14 13.02 11.59
CA GLY A 72 1.15 11.99 11.34
C GLY A 72 0.26 12.27 10.12
N VAL A 73 0.76 13.03 9.14
CA VAL A 73 0.10 13.14 7.82
C VAL A 73 0.34 11.84 7.05
N ARG A 74 -0.63 11.38 6.28
CA ARG A 74 -0.49 10.15 5.50
C ARG A 74 0.37 10.39 4.26
N ASP A 75 1.42 9.58 4.11
CA ASP A 75 2.16 9.46 2.86
C ASP A 75 1.26 8.78 1.81
N LEU A 76 1.01 9.45 0.69
CA LEU A 76 0.02 8.99 -0.28
C LEU A 76 0.48 7.74 -1.05
N GLU A 77 1.78 7.64 -1.34
CA GLU A 77 2.35 6.49 -2.04
C GLU A 77 2.28 5.24 -1.15
N ARG A 78 2.74 5.36 0.10
CA ARG A 78 2.65 4.26 1.08
C ARG A 78 1.21 3.90 1.42
N THR A 79 0.33 4.91 1.53
CA THR A 79 -1.09 4.69 1.78
C THR A 79 -1.72 3.92 0.63
N GLY A 80 -1.49 4.33 -0.61
CA GLY A 80 -1.98 3.63 -1.80
C GLY A 80 -1.51 2.17 -1.82
N LEU A 81 -0.22 1.93 -1.59
CA LEU A 81 0.34 0.58 -1.50
C LEU A 81 -0.38 -0.26 -0.43
N SER A 82 -0.54 0.29 0.78
CA SER A 82 -1.19 -0.42 1.90
C SER A 82 -2.65 -0.77 1.62
N LEU A 83 -3.39 0.13 0.96
CA LEU A 83 -4.79 -0.09 0.59
C LEU A 83 -4.92 -1.22 -0.44
N ARG A 84 -3.95 -1.37 -1.34
CA ARG A 84 -3.96 -2.45 -2.34
C ARG A 84 -3.69 -3.82 -1.75
N LEU A 85 -2.97 -3.91 -0.62
CA LEU A 85 -2.77 -5.19 0.08
C LEU A 85 -4.10 -5.81 0.56
N ARG A 86 -5.13 -4.98 0.80
CA ARG A 86 -6.48 -5.45 1.11
C ARG A 86 -7.05 -6.32 -0.01
N TRP A 87 -6.82 -5.95 -1.27
CA TRP A 87 -7.33 -6.70 -2.42
C TRP A 87 -6.61 -8.03 -2.57
N LEU A 88 -5.29 -8.08 -2.32
CA LEU A 88 -4.53 -9.33 -2.24
C LEU A 88 -5.09 -10.26 -1.16
N TRP A 89 -5.42 -9.72 0.01
CA TRP A 89 -6.04 -10.49 1.09
C TRP A 89 -7.41 -11.03 0.68
N LEU A 90 -8.29 -10.15 0.21
CA LEU A 90 -9.66 -10.51 -0.18
C LEU A 90 -9.67 -11.58 -1.27
N ALA A 91 -8.82 -11.49 -2.29
CA ALA A 91 -8.70 -12.50 -3.35
C ALA A 91 -8.40 -13.92 -2.83
N ARG A 92 -7.83 -14.04 -1.62
CA ARG A 92 -7.50 -15.32 -0.98
C ARG A 92 -8.54 -15.77 0.03
N THR A 93 -9.25 -14.85 0.69
CA THR A 93 -10.14 -15.17 1.80
C THR A 93 -11.63 -15.11 1.49
N ASP A 94 -12.04 -14.37 0.45
CA ASP A 94 -13.45 -14.12 0.16
C ASP A 94 -13.81 -14.64 -1.25
N THR A 95 -13.86 -15.97 -1.37
CA THR A 95 -14.03 -16.69 -2.66
C THR A 95 -15.44 -16.58 -3.25
N GLU A 96 -16.42 -16.15 -2.47
CA GLU A 96 -17.84 -16.14 -2.85
C GLU A 96 -18.30 -14.79 -3.43
N ARG A 97 -17.40 -13.81 -3.54
CA ARG A 97 -17.77 -12.47 -4.02
C ARG A 97 -17.79 -12.40 -5.53
N ALA A 98 -18.65 -11.53 -6.05
CA ALA A 98 -18.80 -11.28 -7.48
C ALA A 98 -17.50 -10.79 -8.18
N TRP A 99 -16.56 -10.22 -7.43
CA TRP A 99 -15.26 -9.79 -7.96
C TRP A 99 -14.21 -10.91 -7.96
N GLN A 100 -14.54 -12.11 -7.49
CA GLN A 100 -13.63 -13.25 -7.52
C GLN A 100 -13.34 -13.67 -8.96
N GLY A 101 -12.06 -13.84 -9.28
CA GLY A 101 -11.62 -14.17 -10.65
C GLY A 101 -11.43 -12.96 -11.57
N LEU A 102 -11.70 -11.73 -11.10
CA LEU A 102 -11.20 -10.55 -11.80
C LEU A 102 -9.68 -10.57 -11.81
N ASP A 103 -9.11 -10.17 -12.95
CA ASP A 103 -7.66 -10.03 -13.11
C ASP A 103 -7.17 -8.78 -12.37
N LEU A 104 -6.99 -8.94 -11.06
CA LEU A 104 -6.41 -7.92 -10.20
C LEU A 104 -4.89 -7.96 -10.40
N GLN A 105 -4.41 -7.07 -11.26
CA GLN A 105 -2.99 -6.92 -11.54
C GLN A 105 -2.27 -6.30 -10.33
N PHE A 106 -1.31 -7.03 -9.76
CA PHE A 106 -0.46 -6.58 -8.67
C PHE A 106 1.00 -6.58 -9.09
N THR A 107 1.74 -5.59 -8.59
CA THR A 107 3.17 -5.45 -8.85
C THR A 107 3.99 -6.19 -7.81
N SER A 108 5.26 -6.48 -8.11
CA SER A 108 6.20 -7.06 -7.14
C SER A 108 6.38 -6.21 -5.88
N GLU A 109 6.28 -4.88 -6.00
CA GLU A 109 6.31 -3.94 -4.88
C GLU A 109 5.15 -4.13 -3.90
N GLU A 110 4.03 -4.71 -4.32
CA GLU A 110 2.86 -5.00 -3.48
C GLU A 110 2.88 -6.40 -2.91
N HIS A 111 3.31 -7.36 -3.71
CA HIS A 111 3.48 -8.74 -3.25
C HIS A 111 4.49 -8.81 -2.10
N ALA A 112 5.58 -8.03 -2.16
CA ALA A 112 6.62 -8.04 -1.13
C ALA A 112 6.08 -7.76 0.30
N PRO A 113 5.43 -6.61 0.58
CA PRO A 113 4.88 -6.34 1.91
C PRO A 113 3.71 -7.26 2.29
N PHE A 114 2.89 -7.70 1.32
CA PHE A 114 1.83 -8.67 1.58
C PHE A 114 2.42 -9.99 2.10
N TYR A 115 3.40 -10.54 1.40
CA TYR A 115 4.06 -11.79 1.80
C TYR A 115 4.90 -11.62 3.06
N ALA A 116 5.46 -10.44 3.33
CA ALA A 116 6.18 -10.18 4.57
C ALA A 116 5.26 -10.15 5.80
N SER A 117 3.96 -9.91 5.62
CA SER A 117 2.99 -9.74 6.70
C SER A 117 1.94 -10.86 6.79
N THR A 118 1.92 -11.81 5.84
CA THR A 118 0.93 -12.89 5.79
C THR A 118 1.58 -14.26 5.60
N THR A 119 0.90 -15.29 6.09
CA THR A 119 1.27 -16.71 5.92
C THR A 119 0.06 -17.49 5.43
N MET A 120 0.30 -18.61 4.77
CA MET A 120 -0.78 -19.49 4.30
C MET A 120 -0.98 -20.64 5.30
N ALA A 121 -2.20 -20.81 5.81
CA ALA A 121 -2.57 -21.99 6.57
C ALA A 121 -3.08 -23.07 5.61
N ILE A 122 -2.52 -24.28 5.70
CA ILE A 122 -2.97 -25.40 4.85
C ILE A 122 -4.30 -25.92 5.40
N GLY A 123 -5.32 -25.89 4.55
CA GLY A 123 -6.60 -26.57 4.78
C GLY A 123 -6.71 -27.85 3.95
N ASP A 124 -7.69 -27.91 3.06
CA ASP A 124 -8.00 -29.04 2.17
C ASP A 124 -7.07 -29.16 0.94
N GLY A 125 -6.05 -28.29 0.85
CA GLY A 125 -5.09 -28.26 -0.25
C GLY A 125 -5.63 -27.66 -1.56
N ARG A 126 -6.85 -27.13 -1.61
CA ARG A 126 -7.44 -26.58 -2.84
C ARG A 126 -7.07 -25.12 -3.09
N THR A 127 -6.76 -24.37 -2.04
CA THR A 127 -6.52 -22.91 -2.09
C THR A 127 -5.05 -22.52 -1.94
N ALA A 128 -4.21 -23.41 -1.40
CA ALA A 128 -2.79 -23.17 -1.21
C ALA A 128 -2.00 -23.49 -2.48
N LEU A 129 -1.17 -22.55 -2.94
CA LEU A 129 -0.21 -22.72 -4.02
C LEU A 129 1.05 -23.35 -3.43
N PHE A 130 1.26 -24.63 -3.73
CA PHE A 130 2.28 -25.44 -3.04
C PHE A 130 3.67 -24.80 -3.08
N TRP A 131 4.06 -24.27 -4.24
CA TRP A 131 5.40 -23.74 -4.44
C TRP A 131 5.57 -22.28 -4.00
N GLU A 132 4.52 -21.48 -4.10
CA GLU A 132 4.62 -20.02 -3.97
C GLU A 132 4.16 -19.50 -2.61
N ASP A 133 3.20 -20.17 -1.98
CA ASP A 133 2.65 -19.72 -0.71
C ASP A 133 3.57 -19.97 0.48
N ARG A 134 3.45 -19.09 1.48
CA ARG A 134 4.25 -19.11 2.70
C ARG A 134 3.63 -19.98 3.80
N TRP A 135 3.45 -21.26 3.52
CA TRP A 135 2.84 -22.21 4.44
C TRP A 135 3.85 -22.98 5.30
N LEU A 136 5.14 -22.95 4.95
CA LEU A 136 6.19 -23.70 5.65
C LEU A 136 6.94 -22.77 6.61
N GLY A 137 6.44 -22.64 7.85
CA GLY A 137 7.06 -21.76 8.86
C GLY A 137 7.12 -20.30 8.42
N GLY A 138 6.13 -19.85 7.63
CA GLY A 138 6.12 -18.52 7.03
C GLY A 138 7.11 -18.36 5.87
N GLN A 139 7.59 -19.43 5.25
CA GLN A 139 8.35 -19.42 4.01
C GLN A 139 7.67 -20.28 2.94
N SER A 140 8.02 -20.03 1.68
CA SER A 140 7.56 -20.85 0.54
C SER A 140 8.66 -21.80 0.09
N VAL A 141 8.27 -22.91 -0.54
CA VAL A 141 9.22 -23.88 -1.10
C VAL A 141 10.13 -23.21 -2.13
N ARG A 142 9.59 -22.28 -2.93
CA ARG A 142 10.39 -21.46 -3.87
C ARG A 142 11.48 -20.66 -3.18
N ALA A 143 11.22 -20.11 -1.99
CA ALA A 143 12.22 -19.35 -1.24
C ALA A 143 13.30 -20.26 -0.63
N LEU A 144 12.92 -21.43 -0.12
CA LEU A 144 13.83 -22.39 0.50
C LEU A 144 14.68 -23.18 -0.50
N ALA A 145 14.10 -23.56 -1.63
CA ALA A 145 14.72 -24.40 -2.65
C ALA A 145 14.56 -23.79 -4.06
N PRO A 146 15.18 -22.63 -4.34
CA PRO A 146 15.00 -21.92 -5.61
C PRO A 146 15.48 -22.73 -6.82
N MET A 147 16.56 -23.52 -6.66
CA MET A 147 17.09 -24.38 -7.72
C MET A 147 16.10 -25.49 -8.09
N LEU A 148 15.49 -26.13 -7.08
CA LEU A 148 14.46 -27.15 -7.30
C LEU A 148 13.26 -26.55 -8.05
N PHE A 149 12.77 -25.38 -7.61
CA PHE A 149 11.65 -24.69 -8.25
C PHE A 149 11.92 -24.36 -9.73
N GLN A 150 13.15 -23.99 -10.08
CA GLN A 150 13.55 -23.73 -11.47
C GLN A 150 13.46 -24.99 -12.35
N CYS A 151 13.79 -26.17 -11.81
CA CYS A 151 13.68 -27.45 -12.52
C CYS A 151 12.23 -27.89 -12.76
N ILE A 152 11.26 -27.41 -11.98
CA ILE A 152 9.85 -27.80 -12.13
C ILE A 152 9.25 -27.08 -13.35
N PRO A 153 8.62 -27.80 -14.31
CA PRO A 153 7.91 -27.18 -15.43
C PRO A 153 6.80 -26.24 -14.96
N LYS A 154 6.61 -25.09 -15.64
CA LYS A 154 5.62 -24.06 -15.23
C LYS A 154 4.21 -24.62 -14.99
N HIS A 155 3.77 -25.60 -15.80
CA HIS A 155 2.44 -26.22 -15.67
C HIS A 155 2.27 -27.10 -14.41
N ARG A 156 3.37 -27.50 -13.75
CA ARG A 156 3.35 -28.26 -12.48
C ARG A 156 3.60 -27.40 -11.24
N ARG A 157 3.64 -26.07 -11.39
CA ARG A 157 3.87 -25.14 -10.28
C ARG A 157 2.60 -24.68 -9.56
N LYS A 158 1.45 -25.31 -9.85
CA LYS A 158 0.22 -25.10 -9.06
C LYS A 158 0.45 -25.50 -7.60
#